data_AF-S2WYS6-F1
#
_entry.id   AF-S2WYS6-F1
#
_cell.length_a   1.000
_cell.length_b   1.000
_cell.length_c   1.000
_cell.angle_alpha   90.00
_cell.angle_beta   90.00
_cell.angle_gamma   90.00
#
_symmetry.space_group_name_H-M   'P 1'
#
loop_
_entity.id
_entity.type
_entity.pdbx_description
1 polymer ?
#
loop_
_entity_poly.entity_id
_entity_poly.type
_entity_poly.pdbx_seq_one_letter_code
_entity_poly.pdbx_strand_id
1 'polypeptide(L)'
;MSVSSFDLWADDEESSTAPARGMWDEPEVPAGEDSATAEPKTSDVDLWAEETSDLAPAPDGGGTAPLSSTQLAEGRAATVDANAHRARVLSMVSLGELDAGQVVVDAASDTQQARWVSRIKLVKLLAAIPRWNRPRARRALQVAFPKVNVDQVNIAWLLDGRTKGRRVIGFAGLLTPRGDGPWPGFPFSDPPRMERR
;
A
#
# COMPACT_ATOMS: atom_id res chain seq x y z
N MET A 1 11.02 -54.53 1.86
CA MET A 1 11.59 -54.31 0.52
C MET A 1 11.71 -52.80 0.36
N SER A 2 12.79 -52.13 0.79
CA SER A 2 14.03 -51.83 0.02
C SER A 2 13.76 -51.86 -1.49
N VAL A 3 13.97 -50.80 -2.27
CA VAL A 3 15.19 -49.96 -2.45
C VAL A 3 14.73 -48.60 -3.06
N SER A 4 15.13 -47.44 -2.52
CA SER A 4 16.20 -46.55 -3.02
C SER A 4 16.29 -46.38 -4.55
N SER A 5 15.96 -45.19 -5.06
CA SER A 5 16.76 -44.54 -6.11
C SER A 5 16.56 -43.03 -6.02
N PHE A 6 17.59 -42.39 -5.47
CA PHE A 6 17.78 -40.96 -5.36
C PHE A 6 18.73 -40.63 -6.51
N ASP A 7 18.19 -40.16 -7.64
CA ASP A 7 19.00 -39.85 -8.82
C ASP A 7 19.00 -38.36 -9.12
N LEU A 8 20.22 -37.84 -9.08
CA LEU A 8 20.79 -36.80 -9.92
C LEU A 8 20.11 -35.42 -9.92
N TRP A 9 20.57 -34.58 -9.00
CA TRP A 9 20.81 -33.17 -9.33
C TRP A 9 22.11 -33.09 -10.14
N ALA A 10 21.99 -32.81 -11.43
CA ALA A 10 23.09 -32.38 -12.25
C ALA A 10 23.24 -30.86 -12.08
N ASP A 11 24.41 -30.47 -11.60
CA ASP A 11 24.97 -29.13 -11.71
C ASP A 11 24.93 -28.67 -13.18
N ASP A 12 24.20 -27.59 -13.45
CA ASP A 12 24.32 -26.82 -14.69
C ASP A 12 24.90 -25.44 -14.29
N GLU A 13 26.23 -25.42 -14.15
CA GLU A 13 27.02 -24.20 -14.15
C GLU A 13 27.15 -23.67 -15.59
N GLU A 14 27.35 -22.35 -15.71
CA GLU A 14 27.69 -21.60 -16.93
C GLU A 14 26.51 -21.31 -17.88
N SER A 15 25.95 -20.10 -17.87
CA SER A 15 26.55 -19.03 -18.66
C SER A 15 26.04 -17.66 -18.20
N SER A 16 26.83 -17.00 -17.36
CA SER A 16 26.66 -15.58 -17.03
C SER A 16 27.15 -14.71 -18.19
N THR A 17 26.35 -14.56 -19.24
CA THR A 17 26.55 -13.56 -20.28
C THR A 17 26.12 -12.20 -19.74
N ALA A 18 27.10 -11.42 -19.25
CA ALA A 18 26.89 -10.03 -18.86
C ALA A 18 26.42 -9.20 -20.08
N PRO A 19 25.28 -8.48 -20.01
CA PRO A 19 24.95 -7.54 -21.06
C PRO A 19 25.89 -6.35 -21.02
N ALA A 20 26.40 -6.01 -22.21
CA ALA A 20 27.22 -4.85 -22.50
C ALA A 20 26.67 -3.61 -21.80
N ARG A 21 27.56 -2.93 -21.09
CA ARG A 21 27.36 -1.64 -20.44
C ARG A 21 27.07 -0.62 -21.55
N GLY A 22 25.78 -0.50 -21.88
CA GLY A 22 25.28 0.51 -22.81
C GLY A 22 25.67 1.88 -22.31
N MET A 23 26.48 2.53 -23.13
CA MET A 23 26.82 3.94 -23.15
C MET A 23 25.53 4.75 -22.94
N TRP A 24 25.32 5.27 -21.73
CA TRP A 24 24.29 6.24 -21.46
C TRP A 24 24.85 7.59 -21.89
N ASP A 25 24.41 8.05 -23.06
CA ASP A 25 24.50 9.46 -23.44
C ASP A 25 23.90 10.30 -22.31
N GLU A 26 24.73 11.16 -21.72
CA GLU A 26 24.32 12.24 -20.84
C GLU A 26 23.47 13.24 -21.65
N PRO A 27 22.18 13.43 -21.35
CA PRO A 27 21.48 14.57 -21.88
C PRO A 27 21.96 15.83 -21.15
N GLU A 28 22.58 16.74 -21.89
CA GLU A 28 22.82 18.13 -21.49
C GLU A 28 21.53 18.73 -20.91
N VAL A 29 21.59 19.12 -19.64
CA VAL A 29 20.53 19.90 -18.99
C VAL A 29 20.77 21.37 -19.37
N PRO A 30 19.90 22.01 -20.17
CA PRO A 30 20.02 23.43 -20.40
C PRO A 30 19.72 24.18 -19.10
N ALA A 31 20.65 25.06 -18.72
CA ALA A 31 20.47 26.05 -17.68
C ALA A 31 19.32 26.99 -18.09
N GLY A 32 18.13 26.72 -17.56
CA GLY A 32 16.97 27.60 -17.60
C GLY A 32 16.90 28.39 -16.31
N GLU A 33 17.64 29.49 -16.25
CA GLU A 33 17.36 30.61 -15.37
C GLU A 33 15.97 31.15 -15.71
N ASP A 34 15.06 31.22 -14.73
CA ASP A 34 13.99 32.21 -14.71
C ASP A 34 13.44 32.31 -13.28
N SER A 35 14.12 33.16 -12.51
CA SER A 35 13.68 33.65 -11.21
C SER A 35 12.44 34.53 -11.38
N ALA A 36 11.26 33.93 -11.28
CA ALA A 36 10.02 34.68 -11.11
C ALA A 36 9.81 35.01 -9.62
N THR A 37 10.31 36.19 -9.22
CA THR A 37 9.97 36.86 -7.97
C THR A 37 8.47 37.13 -7.93
N ALA A 38 7.71 36.29 -7.21
CA ALA A 38 6.30 36.53 -6.93
C ALA A 38 6.19 37.40 -5.67
N GLU A 39 5.84 38.68 -5.87
CA GLU A 39 5.47 39.62 -4.82
C GLU A 39 4.30 39.08 -3.98
N PRO A 40 4.37 39.13 -2.64
CA PRO A 40 3.20 38.89 -1.81
C PRO A 40 2.28 40.11 -1.87
N LYS A 41 1.12 39.97 -2.52
CA LYS A 41 0.01 40.92 -2.39
C LYS A 41 -0.52 40.88 -0.95
N THR A 42 -0.03 41.80 -0.14
CA THR A 42 -0.66 42.24 1.10
C THR A 42 -1.74 43.26 0.75
N SER A 43 -3.00 42.86 0.78
CA SER A 43 -4.12 43.81 0.91
C SER A 43 -5.39 43.07 1.30
N ASP A 44 -6.03 43.61 2.34
CA ASP A 44 -7.43 43.41 2.73
C ASP A 44 -7.76 41.96 3.18
N VAL A 45 -8.15 41.69 4.43
CA VAL A 45 -9.32 42.25 5.10
C VAL A 45 -9.12 42.13 6.62
N ASP A 46 -8.71 43.24 7.25
CA ASP A 46 -8.97 43.52 8.67
C ASP A 46 -10.41 44.01 8.79
N LEU A 47 -11.39 43.13 9.09
CA LEU A 47 -12.79 43.56 9.28
C LEU A 47 -13.66 42.55 10.05
N TRP A 48 -13.10 41.76 10.99
CA TRP A 48 -13.91 40.84 11.84
C TRP A 48 -13.29 40.57 13.23
N ALA A 49 -12.94 41.59 14.02
CA ALA A 49 -12.48 41.33 15.38
C ALA A 49 -12.79 42.43 16.40
N GLU A 50 -13.99 43.01 16.35
CA GLU A 50 -14.58 43.58 17.55
C GLU A 50 -15.85 42.78 17.83
N GLU A 51 -16.08 42.40 19.09
CA GLU A 51 -17.25 41.64 19.59
C GLU A 51 -17.08 40.11 19.75
N THR A 52 -16.14 39.69 20.60
CA THR A 52 -16.29 38.47 21.43
C THR A 52 -15.77 38.73 22.86
N SER A 53 -16.40 39.64 23.60
CA SER A 53 -16.06 39.93 25.00
C SER A 53 -16.77 39.03 26.03
N ASP A 54 -17.29 37.88 25.63
CA ASP A 54 -17.86 36.85 26.52
C ASP A 54 -17.16 35.50 26.36
N LEU A 55 -15.83 35.51 26.22
CA LEU A 55 -15.03 34.29 26.28
C LEU A 55 -14.94 33.83 27.75
N ALA A 56 -15.77 32.84 28.10
CA ALA A 56 -15.59 32.04 29.30
C ALA A 56 -14.10 31.69 29.49
N PRO A 57 -13.58 31.66 30.73
CA PRO A 57 -12.18 31.32 30.97
C PRO A 57 -11.88 30.00 30.25
N ALA A 58 -10.90 30.03 29.35
CA ALA A 58 -10.43 28.84 28.68
C ALA A 58 -10.21 27.78 29.78
N PRO A 59 -10.82 26.59 29.67
CA PRO A 59 -10.59 25.55 30.66
C PRO A 59 -9.08 25.36 30.74
N ASP A 60 -8.51 25.65 31.91
CA ASP A 60 -7.08 25.65 32.16
C ASP A 60 -6.47 24.47 31.44
N GLY A 61 -5.67 24.78 30.40
CA GLY A 61 -5.17 23.81 29.45
C GLY A 61 -4.58 22.65 30.23
N GLY A 62 -5.31 21.53 30.27
CA GLY A 62 -4.97 20.37 31.07
C GLY A 62 -3.58 19.92 30.66
N GLY A 63 -2.59 20.35 31.45
CA GLY A 63 -1.19 20.15 31.15
C GLY A 63 -0.99 18.66 30.99
N THR A 64 -0.77 18.22 29.76
CA THR A 64 -0.34 16.85 29.48
C THR A 64 1.02 16.71 30.15
N ALA A 65 1.01 16.20 31.39
CA ALA A 65 2.22 15.91 32.13
C ALA A 65 3.14 15.11 31.19
N PRO A 66 4.43 15.49 31.06
CA PRO A 66 5.33 14.84 30.15
C PRO A 66 5.38 13.35 30.47
N LEU A 67 5.26 12.50 29.44
CA LEU A 67 5.32 11.05 29.59
C LEU A 67 6.63 10.66 30.29
N SER A 68 6.56 9.74 31.24
CA SER A 68 7.75 9.24 31.92
C SER A 68 8.68 8.51 30.96
N SER A 69 9.99 8.49 31.26
CA SER A 69 11.00 7.79 30.46
C SER A 69 10.68 6.30 30.27
N THR A 70 10.10 5.66 31.29
CA THR A 70 9.63 4.26 31.23
C THR A 70 8.50 4.08 30.23
N GLN A 71 7.48 4.95 30.25
CA GLN A 71 6.37 4.90 29.28
C GLN A 71 6.85 5.10 27.84
N LEU A 72 7.84 5.98 27.63
CA LEU A 72 8.47 6.16 26.33
C LEU A 72 9.22 4.91 25.87
N ALA A 73 9.93 4.22 26.77
CA ALA A 73 10.63 2.98 26.48
C ALA A 73 9.65 1.85 26.10
N GLU A 74 8.56 1.68 26.87
CA GLU A 74 7.49 0.72 26.59
C GLU A 74 6.82 0.99 25.24
N GLY A 75 6.53 2.26 24.92
CA GLY A 75 5.95 2.65 23.63
C GLY A 75 6.87 2.35 22.44
N ARG A 76 8.18 2.52 22.61
CA ARG A 76 9.17 2.15 21.59
C ARG A 76 9.22 0.64 21.39
N ALA A 77 9.26 -0.15 22.47
CA ALA A 77 9.25 -1.61 22.41
C ALA A 77 8.00 -2.13 21.66
N ALA A 78 6.82 -1.64 22.02
CA ALA A 78 5.57 -2.00 21.35
C ALA A 78 5.57 -1.63 19.85
N THR A 79 6.22 -0.52 19.48
CA THR A 79 6.37 -0.11 18.08
C THR A 79 7.29 -1.04 17.30
N VAL A 80 8.40 -1.49 17.93
CA VAL A 80 9.33 -2.46 17.35
C VAL A 80 8.62 -3.80 17.11
N ASP A 81 7.89 -4.30 18.10
CA ASP A 81 7.14 -5.56 17.99
C ASP A 81 6.08 -5.51 16.89
N ALA A 82 5.32 -4.41 16.82
CA ALA A 82 4.34 -4.21 15.76
C ALA A 82 4.99 -4.14 14.37
N ASN A 83 6.17 -3.53 14.25
CA ASN A 83 6.92 -3.49 12.99
C ASN A 83 7.44 -4.88 12.59
N ALA A 84 8.01 -5.62 13.54
CA ALA A 84 8.51 -6.98 13.31
C ALA A 84 7.39 -7.92 12.87
N HIS A 85 6.22 -7.83 13.51
CA HIS A 85 5.06 -8.64 13.14
C HIS A 85 4.57 -8.31 11.72
N ARG A 86 4.44 -7.02 11.38
CA ARG A 86 4.07 -6.61 10.01
C ARG A 86 5.07 -7.07 8.96
N ALA A 87 6.37 -6.99 9.26
CA ALA A 87 7.41 -7.46 8.37
C ALA A 87 7.30 -8.98 8.13
N ARG A 88 7.11 -9.76 9.20
CA ARG A 88 6.88 -11.22 9.11
C ARG A 88 5.70 -11.57 8.22
N VAL A 89 4.56 -10.90 8.40
CA VAL A 89 3.36 -11.13 7.57
C VAL A 89 3.63 -10.81 6.09
N LEU A 90 4.28 -9.69 5.80
CA LEU A 90 4.66 -9.34 4.42
C LEU A 90 5.64 -10.33 3.81
N SER A 91 6.58 -10.87 4.61
CA SER A 91 7.49 -11.93 4.17
C SER A 91 6.74 -13.21 3.80
N MET A 92 5.77 -13.65 4.62
CA MET A 92 4.93 -14.83 4.33
C MET A 92 4.14 -14.64 3.03
N VAL A 93 3.60 -13.44 2.78
CA VAL A 93 2.94 -13.11 1.51
C VAL A 93 3.91 -13.19 0.33
N SER A 94 5.14 -12.67 0.51
CA SER A 94 6.15 -12.70 -0.54
C SER A 94 6.67 -14.09 -0.89
N LEU A 95 6.66 -15.00 0.08
CA LEU A 95 7.00 -16.41 -0.12
C LEU A 95 5.81 -17.21 -0.67
N GLY A 96 4.60 -16.62 -0.75
CA GLY A 96 3.39 -17.32 -1.16
C GLY A 96 2.82 -18.26 -0.09
N GLU A 97 3.33 -18.21 1.14
CA GLU A 97 2.83 -18.99 2.29
C GLU A 97 1.49 -18.44 2.80
N LEU A 98 1.22 -17.16 2.56
CA LEU A 98 0.00 -16.48 2.99
C LEU A 98 -0.61 -15.68 1.85
N ASP A 99 -1.90 -15.89 1.58
CA ASP A 99 -2.62 -15.11 0.58
C ASP A 99 -2.94 -13.69 1.07
N ALA A 100 -2.91 -12.70 0.16
CA ALA A 100 -3.22 -11.32 0.50
C ALA A 100 -4.68 -11.13 0.95
N GLY A 101 -5.62 -11.96 0.44
CA GLY A 101 -6.99 -12.00 0.91
C GLY A 101 -7.09 -12.53 2.34
N GLN A 102 -6.33 -13.58 2.67
CA GLN A 102 -6.25 -14.13 4.03
C GLN A 102 -5.72 -13.08 5.03
N VAL A 103 -4.69 -12.30 4.65
CA VAL A 103 -4.18 -11.21 5.50
C VAL A 103 -5.28 -10.19 5.85
N VAL A 104 -6.17 -9.87 4.91
CA VAL A 104 -7.29 -8.95 5.13
C VAL A 104 -8.33 -9.56 6.08
N VAL A 105 -8.59 -10.86 5.98
CA VAL A 105 -9.48 -11.60 6.89
C VAL A 105 -8.88 -11.63 8.30
N ASP A 106 -7.60 -11.97 8.44
CA ASP A 106 -6.91 -12.03 9.73
C ASP A 106 -6.90 -10.65 10.41
N ALA A 107 -6.71 -9.58 9.64
CA ALA A 107 -6.74 -8.20 10.12
C ALA A 107 -8.11 -7.73 10.61
N ALA A 108 -9.20 -8.44 10.27
CA ALA A 108 -10.55 -8.15 10.75
C ALA A 108 -10.83 -8.74 12.14
N SER A 109 -9.95 -9.59 12.67
CA SER A 109 -10.08 -10.18 14.01
C SER A 109 -9.87 -9.14 15.11
N ASP A 110 -10.46 -9.35 16.30
CA ASP A 110 -10.25 -8.48 17.47
C ASP A 110 -9.06 -8.94 18.34
N THR A 111 -7.92 -9.18 17.69
CA THR A 111 -6.66 -9.52 18.37
C THR A 111 -5.67 -8.36 18.30
N GLN A 112 -4.71 -8.32 19.22
CA GLN A 112 -3.65 -7.32 19.18
C GLN A 112 -2.82 -7.42 17.90
N GLN A 113 -2.54 -8.64 17.44
CA GLN A 113 -1.85 -8.89 16.18
C GLN A 113 -2.63 -8.34 14.99
N ALA A 114 -3.96 -8.55 14.94
CA ALA A 114 -4.81 -8.01 13.88
C ALA A 114 -4.77 -6.48 13.83
N ARG A 115 -4.70 -5.80 14.98
CA ARG A 115 -4.53 -4.33 15.05
C ARG A 115 -3.18 -3.86 14.49
N TRP A 116 -2.13 -4.66 14.58
CA TRP A 116 -0.84 -4.36 13.95
C TRP A 116 -0.91 -4.53 12.44
N VAL A 117 -1.49 -5.65 11.99
CA VAL A 117 -1.67 -5.99 10.57
C VAL A 117 -2.58 -4.98 9.87
N SER A 118 -3.64 -4.52 10.51
CA SER A 118 -4.58 -3.55 9.93
C SER A 118 -3.93 -2.22 9.51
N ARG A 119 -2.75 -1.89 10.06
CA ARG A 119 -1.97 -0.71 9.70
C ARG A 119 -1.00 -0.92 8.54
N ILE A 120 -0.92 -2.12 7.94
CA ILE A 120 -0.15 -2.35 6.72
C ILE A 120 -0.76 -1.54 5.57
N LYS A 121 0.08 -0.81 4.83
CA LYS A 121 -0.34 -0.05 3.64
C LYS A 121 -0.75 -1.00 2.51
N LEU A 122 -1.85 -0.72 1.82
CA LEU A 122 -2.33 -1.59 0.73
C LEU A 122 -1.31 -1.71 -0.42
N VAL A 123 -0.61 -0.61 -0.74
CA VAL A 123 0.49 -0.64 -1.73
C VAL A 123 1.60 -1.60 -1.32
N LYS A 124 1.95 -1.67 -0.03
CA LYS A 124 2.98 -2.60 0.48
C LYS A 124 2.50 -4.03 0.44
N LEU A 125 1.25 -4.29 0.83
CA LEU A 125 0.65 -5.63 0.76
C LEU A 125 0.63 -6.17 -0.67
N LEU A 126 0.11 -5.37 -1.62
CA LEU A 126 0.07 -5.78 -3.03
C LEU A 126 1.47 -5.94 -3.63
N ALA A 127 2.42 -5.08 -3.28
CA ALA A 127 3.81 -5.20 -3.75
C ALA A 127 4.55 -6.42 -3.16
N ALA A 128 4.05 -6.99 -2.06
CA ALA A 128 4.59 -8.23 -1.52
C ALA A 128 4.11 -9.46 -2.28
N ILE A 129 3.01 -9.38 -3.06
CA ILE A 129 2.51 -10.52 -3.84
C ILE A 129 3.53 -10.87 -4.95
N PRO A 130 3.85 -12.16 -5.16
CA PRO A 130 4.71 -12.57 -6.26
C PRO A 130 4.23 -12.00 -7.61
N ARG A 131 5.16 -11.51 -8.44
CA ARG A 131 4.91 -10.88 -9.76
C ARG A 131 4.23 -9.50 -9.71
N TRP A 132 3.99 -8.96 -8.53
CA TRP A 132 3.60 -7.56 -8.36
C TRP A 132 4.83 -6.71 -8.01
N ASN A 133 4.82 -5.47 -8.49
CA ASN A 133 5.81 -4.46 -8.11
C ASN A 133 5.10 -3.22 -7.58
N ARG A 134 5.83 -2.37 -6.87
CA ARG A 134 5.26 -1.17 -6.22
C ARG A 134 4.56 -0.22 -7.21
N PRO A 135 5.11 0.11 -8.40
CA PRO A 135 4.41 0.93 -9.38
C PRO A 135 3.10 0.30 -9.89
N ARG A 136 3.11 -1.01 -10.17
CA ARG A 136 1.93 -1.78 -10.60
C ARG A 136 0.85 -1.79 -9.52
N ALA A 137 1.24 -2.05 -8.27
CA ALA A 137 0.34 -2.01 -7.11
C ALA A 137 -0.33 -0.63 -6.95
N ARG A 138 0.47 0.45 -7.04
CA ARG A 138 -0.03 1.82 -6.97
C ARG A 138 -1.04 2.12 -8.08
N ARG A 139 -0.69 1.80 -9.33
CA ARG A 139 -1.57 2.04 -10.49
C ARG A 139 -2.88 1.24 -10.38
N ALA A 140 -2.81 -0.01 -9.96
CA ALA A 140 -3.99 -0.85 -9.76
C ALA A 140 -4.94 -0.27 -8.70
N LEU A 141 -4.40 0.21 -7.57
CA LEU A 141 -5.19 0.87 -6.53
C LEU A 141 -5.78 2.20 -7.01
N GLN A 142 -5.05 2.99 -7.81
CA GLN A 142 -5.58 4.23 -8.38
C GLN A 142 -6.75 3.97 -9.32
N VAL A 143 -6.69 2.91 -10.12
CA VAL A 143 -7.80 2.50 -11.00
C VAL A 143 -9.00 2.02 -10.18
N ALA A 144 -8.79 1.22 -9.13
CA ALA A 144 -9.88 0.75 -8.28
C ALA A 144 -10.49 1.86 -7.40
N PHE A 145 -9.68 2.85 -6.98
CA PHE A 145 -10.05 3.88 -6.03
C PHE A 145 -9.58 5.28 -6.48
N PRO A 146 -10.18 5.86 -7.55
CA PRO A 146 -9.64 7.03 -8.25
C PRO A 146 -9.60 8.34 -7.44
N LYS A 147 -10.38 8.43 -6.35
CA LYS A 147 -10.49 9.64 -5.52
C LYS A 147 -9.68 9.57 -4.23
N VAL A 148 -8.84 8.54 -4.08
CA VAL A 148 -8.18 8.23 -2.81
C VAL A 148 -6.67 8.35 -2.96
N ASN A 149 -6.01 8.96 -1.97
CA ASN A 149 -4.56 8.95 -1.90
C ASN A 149 -4.06 7.55 -1.53
N VAL A 150 -3.66 6.78 -2.54
CA VAL A 150 -3.27 5.37 -2.40
C VAL A 150 -2.03 5.14 -1.53
N ASP A 151 -1.21 6.17 -1.26
CA ASP A 151 -0.05 6.03 -0.37
C ASP A 151 -0.41 6.09 1.12
N GLN A 152 -1.60 6.58 1.44
CA GLN A 152 -2.09 6.75 2.81
C GLN A 152 -3.06 5.65 3.23
N VAL A 153 -3.59 4.87 2.28
CA VAL A 153 -4.54 3.78 2.60
C VAL A 153 -3.84 2.54 3.18
N ASN A 154 -4.49 1.97 4.19
CA ASN A 154 -4.10 0.75 4.87
C ASN A 154 -5.27 -0.24 4.94
N ILE A 155 -5.05 -1.41 5.53
CA ILE A 155 -6.08 -2.44 5.66
C ILE A 155 -7.25 -1.97 6.55
N ALA A 156 -7.00 -1.16 7.59
CA ALA A 156 -8.07 -0.59 8.41
C ALA A 156 -9.03 0.30 7.61
N TRP A 157 -8.52 1.08 6.65
CA TRP A 157 -9.34 1.85 5.71
C TRP A 157 -10.18 0.94 4.81
N LEU A 158 -9.64 -0.22 4.42
CA LEU A 158 -10.33 -1.22 3.61
C LEU A 158 -11.50 -1.83 4.39
N LEU A 159 -11.29 -2.12 5.69
CA LEU A 159 -12.26 -2.74 6.62
C LEU A 159 -13.25 -1.75 7.25
N ASP A 160 -13.29 -0.50 6.79
CA ASP A 160 -14.19 0.51 7.31
C ASP A 160 -15.68 0.15 7.06
N GLY A 161 -16.39 -0.12 8.16
CA GLY A 161 -17.80 -0.54 8.16
C GLY A 161 -18.75 0.47 7.51
N ARG A 162 -18.38 1.76 7.42
CA ARG A 162 -19.20 2.79 6.76
C ARG A 162 -19.38 2.51 5.27
N THR A 163 -18.49 1.74 4.67
CA THR A 163 -18.54 1.43 3.24
C THR A 163 -19.40 0.22 2.89
N LYS A 164 -19.91 -0.51 3.89
CA LYS A 164 -20.68 -1.75 3.72
C LYS A 164 -19.93 -2.78 2.86
N GLY A 165 -18.62 -2.91 3.06
CA GLY A 165 -17.78 -3.88 2.33
C GLY A 165 -17.42 -3.50 0.88
N ARG A 166 -17.92 -2.37 0.34
CA ARG A 166 -17.62 -1.96 -1.05
C ARG A 166 -16.12 -1.84 -1.35
N ARG A 167 -15.34 -1.36 -0.38
CA ARG A 167 -13.88 -1.26 -0.51
C ARG A 167 -13.23 -2.64 -0.58
N VAL A 168 -13.65 -3.57 0.29
CA VAL A 168 -13.18 -4.96 0.29
C VAL A 168 -13.49 -5.64 -1.04
N ILE A 169 -14.70 -5.48 -1.58
CA ILE A 169 -15.09 -6.04 -2.88
C ILE A 169 -14.20 -5.48 -4.01
N GLY A 170 -13.98 -4.16 -4.03
CA GLY A 170 -13.10 -3.53 -5.02
C GLY A 170 -11.67 -4.04 -4.93
N PHE A 171 -11.17 -4.29 -3.72
CA PHE A 171 -9.85 -4.87 -3.50
C PHE A 171 -9.78 -6.36 -3.90
N ALA A 172 -10.79 -7.16 -3.59
CA ALA A 172 -10.88 -8.55 -4.05
C ALA A 172 -10.87 -8.66 -5.58
N GLY A 173 -11.49 -7.70 -6.28
CA GLY A 173 -11.42 -7.58 -7.73
C GLY A 173 -10.01 -7.30 -8.28
N LEU A 174 -9.09 -6.76 -7.46
CA LEU A 174 -7.68 -6.61 -7.83
C LEU A 174 -6.88 -7.90 -7.71
N LEU A 175 -7.25 -8.75 -6.75
CA LEU A 175 -6.60 -10.04 -6.50
C LEU A 175 -7.08 -11.14 -7.45
N THR A 176 -8.31 -11.02 -7.93
CA THR A 176 -8.88 -11.98 -8.87
C THR A 176 -8.12 -11.89 -10.20
N PRO A 177 -7.48 -12.98 -10.67
CA PRO A 177 -6.86 -12.99 -11.97
C PRO A 177 -7.92 -12.65 -13.02
N ARG A 178 -7.65 -11.65 -13.85
CA ARG A 178 -8.47 -11.43 -15.05
C ARG A 178 -8.22 -12.65 -15.94
N GLY A 179 -9.23 -13.49 -16.08
CA GLY A 179 -9.17 -14.68 -16.93
C GLY A 179 -8.72 -14.32 -18.35
N ASP A 180 -8.20 -15.32 -19.06
CA ASP A 180 -7.70 -15.21 -20.42
C ASP A 180 -8.77 -14.63 -21.35
N GLY A 181 -8.69 -13.32 -21.59
CA GLY A 181 -9.63 -12.59 -22.42
C GLY A 181 -11.08 -12.55 -21.88
N PRO A 182 -11.91 -11.63 -22.39
CA PRO A 182 -13.34 -11.62 -22.11
C PRO A 182 -14.07 -12.89 -22.57
N TRP A 183 -13.49 -13.63 -23.53
CA TRP A 183 -13.93 -14.95 -23.96
C TRP A 183 -12.72 -15.76 -24.48
N PRO A 184 -12.81 -17.11 -24.50
CA PRO A 184 -11.73 -17.96 -25.01
C PRO A 184 -11.36 -17.59 -26.45
N GLY A 185 -10.08 -17.30 -26.68
CA GLY A 185 -9.55 -16.94 -28.01
C GLY A 185 -9.59 -15.44 -28.34
N PHE A 186 -9.92 -14.54 -27.40
CA PHE A 186 -9.74 -13.10 -27.62
C PHE A 186 -8.24 -12.77 -27.84
N PRO A 187 -7.88 -11.86 -28.77
CA PRO A 187 -8.74 -11.02 -29.61
C PRO A 187 -9.11 -11.64 -30.98
N PHE A 188 -8.73 -12.89 -31.25
CA PHE A 188 -8.80 -13.49 -32.60
C PHE A 188 -10.08 -14.30 -32.87
N SER A 189 -10.91 -14.50 -31.86
CA SER A 189 -12.22 -15.17 -32.00
C SER A 189 -13.35 -14.18 -31.79
N ASP A 190 -14.46 -14.43 -32.46
CA ASP A 190 -15.68 -13.64 -32.26
C ASP A 190 -16.24 -13.85 -30.85
N PRO A 191 -16.82 -12.81 -30.24
CA PRO A 191 -17.50 -12.95 -28.96
C PRO A 191 -18.67 -13.95 -29.09
N PRO A 192 -18.94 -14.75 -28.05
CA PRO A 192 -20.09 -15.65 -28.05
C PRO A 192 -21.36 -14.83 -28.29
N ARG A 193 -22.17 -15.24 -29.28
CA ARG A 193 -23.47 -14.62 -29.54
C ARG A 193 -24.35 -14.86 -28.32
N MET A 194 -24.55 -13.83 -27.50
CA MET A 194 -25.54 -13.90 -26.44
C MET A 194 -26.92 -13.84 -27.07
N GLU A 195 -27.60 -14.99 -27.16
CA GLU A 195 -29.01 -15.04 -27.51
C GLU A 195 -29.78 -14.28 -26.44
N ARG A 196 -30.37 -13.14 -26.82
CA ARG A 196 -31.28 -12.40 -25.95
C ARG A 196 -32.50 -13.27 -25.73
N ARG A 197 -32.64 -13.82 -24.52
CA ARG A 197 -33.87 -14.47 -24.05
C ARG A 197 -34.89 -13.43 -23.58
#